data_AF-A0AA43RLF8-F1
#
_entry.id   AF-A0AA43RLF8-F1
#
_cell.length_a   1.000
_cell.length_b   1.000
_cell.length_c   1.000
_cell.angle_alpha   90.00
_cell.angle_beta   90.00
_cell.angle_gamma   90.00
#
_symmetry.space_group_name_H-M   'P 1'
#
loop_
_entity.id
_entity.type
_entity.pdbx_description
1 polymer ?
#
loop_
_entity_poly.entity_id
_entity_poly.type
_entity_poly.pdbx_seq_one_letter_code
_entity_poly.pdbx_strand_id
1 'polypeptide(L)'
;MADYLIEEQLPSNGRLSGVPSKVTLKAISTKEEKLLYGSSNDNAFDRVLNACIVEPQGFKVNTLTTPDKFALLLKLRIHTYGPEYWITTRCPVCGKTEDTCLNLDEIPVTLLGEDFSEDIEIDLPVSGDKLI
;
A
#
# COMPACT_ATOMS: atom_id res chain seq x y z
N MET A 1 11.39 6.57 23.66
CA MET A 1 11.47 5.47 22.68
C MET A 1 10.13 5.49 21.98
N ALA A 2 10.06 6.19 20.84
CA ALA A 2 8.79 6.44 20.16
C ALA A 2 8.21 5.12 19.65
N ASP A 3 6.89 4.98 19.73
CA ASP A 3 6.14 3.79 19.32
C ASP A 3 6.53 3.38 17.89
N TYR A 4 7.24 2.26 17.78
CA TYR A 4 7.81 1.75 16.52
C TYR A 4 6.76 1.11 15.61
N LEU A 5 5.55 0.90 16.13
CA LEU A 5 4.45 0.20 15.48
C LEU A 5 3.27 1.14 15.22
N ILE A 6 2.65 1.01 14.05
CA ILE A 6 1.40 1.69 13.70
C ILE A 6 0.38 0.66 13.21
N GLU A 7 -0.87 0.85 13.58
CA GLU A 7 -1.99 0.08 13.03
C GLU A 7 -2.62 0.87 11.89
N GLU A 8 -2.72 0.25 10.71
CA GLU A 8 -3.30 0.88 9.52
C GLU A 8 -4.45 0.03 8.96
N GLN A 9 -5.50 0.72 8.53
CA GLN A 9 -6.64 0.11 7.87
C GLN A 9 -6.36 -0.03 6.37
N LEU A 10 -6.67 -1.21 5.80
CA LEU A 10 -6.49 -1.44 4.37
C LEU A 10 -7.65 -0.84 3.56
N PRO A 11 -7.36 -0.26 2.36
CA PRO A 11 -8.38 0.19 1.41
C PRO A 11 -9.46 -0.87 1.10
N SER A 12 -9.09 -2.15 0.99
CA SER A 12 -10.03 -3.26 0.78
C SER A 12 -10.95 -3.54 1.97
N ASN A 13 -10.65 -2.97 3.14
CA ASN A 13 -11.44 -3.07 4.37
C ASN A 13 -11.77 -4.51 4.80
N GLY A 14 -10.91 -5.47 4.45
CA GLY A 14 -11.10 -6.88 4.78
C GLY A 14 -12.30 -7.56 4.12
N ARG A 15 -12.84 -6.95 3.05
CA ARG A 15 -13.94 -7.52 2.26
C ARG A 15 -13.47 -8.40 1.10
N LEU A 16 -12.17 -8.57 0.96
CA LEU A 16 -11.57 -9.43 -0.04
C LEU A 16 -11.05 -10.72 0.62
N SER A 17 -11.33 -11.86 0.03
CA SER A 17 -10.98 -13.17 0.56
C SER A 17 -9.47 -13.29 0.73
N GLY A 18 -9.04 -13.56 1.97
CA GLY A 18 -7.63 -13.68 2.31
C GLY A 18 -6.90 -12.34 2.53
N VAL A 19 -7.61 -11.22 2.57
CA VAL A 19 -7.07 -9.89 2.90
C VAL A 19 -7.61 -9.42 4.26
N PRO A 20 -6.75 -9.05 5.23
CA PRO A 20 -7.22 -8.55 6.52
C PRO A 20 -7.83 -7.15 6.41
N SER A 21 -8.61 -6.72 7.39
CA SER A 21 -9.10 -5.33 7.43
C SER A 21 -8.04 -4.34 7.91
N LYS A 22 -7.12 -4.79 8.76
CA LYS A 22 -6.08 -4.00 9.40
C LYS A 22 -4.77 -4.74 9.44
N VAL A 23 -3.67 -4.00 9.44
CA VAL A 23 -2.32 -4.53 9.59
C VAL A 23 -1.50 -3.65 10.52
N THR A 24 -0.60 -4.27 11.27
CA THR A 24 0.36 -3.55 12.11
C THR A 24 1.70 -3.48 11.38
N LEU A 25 2.18 -2.26 11.13
CA LEU A 25 3.43 -2.00 10.45
C LEU A 25 4.50 -1.53 11.43
N LYS A 26 5.75 -1.91 11.18
CA LYS A 26 6.92 -1.32 11.81
C LYS A 26 7.66 -0.37 10.87
N ALA A 27 8.31 0.66 11.42
CA ALA A 27 9.11 1.58 10.61
C ALA A 27 10.26 0.86 9.89
N ILE A 28 10.62 1.35 8.71
CA ILE A 28 11.73 0.84 7.90
C ILE A 28 13.05 1.08 8.66
N SER A 29 13.91 0.06 8.71
CA SER A 29 15.28 0.20 9.23
C SER A 29 16.28 0.15 8.09
N THR A 30 17.56 0.40 8.39
CA THR A 30 18.68 0.29 7.43
C THR A 30 18.73 -1.06 6.71
N LYS A 31 18.23 -2.14 7.34
CA LYS A 31 18.16 -3.46 6.73
C LYS A 31 17.16 -3.49 5.56
N GLU A 32 15.97 -2.94 5.74
CA GLU A 32 14.94 -2.88 4.71
C GLU A 32 15.29 -1.84 3.64
N GLU A 33 15.93 -0.71 3.99
CA GLU A 33 16.46 0.25 2.99
C GLU A 33 17.50 -0.40 2.07
N LYS A 34 18.44 -1.16 2.63
CA LYS A 34 19.42 -1.90 1.83
C LYS A 34 18.75 -2.89 0.88
N LEU A 35 17.60 -3.45 1.27
CA LEU A 35 16.83 -4.33 0.41
C LEU A 35 16.24 -3.58 -0.78
N LEU A 36 15.74 -2.35 -0.59
CA LEU A 36 15.23 -1.50 -1.68
C LEU A 36 16.35 -1.06 -2.64
N TYR A 37 17.45 -0.53 -2.12
CA TYR A 37 18.55 -0.02 -2.94
C TYR A 37 19.37 -1.13 -3.61
N GLY A 38 19.43 -2.31 -2.99
CA GLY A 38 20.21 -3.45 -3.48
C GLY A 38 19.45 -4.37 -4.43
N SER A 39 18.15 -4.17 -4.64
CA SER A 39 17.35 -4.99 -5.54
C SER A 39 17.19 -4.33 -6.91
N SER A 40 17.56 -5.07 -7.97
CA SER A 40 17.20 -4.72 -9.35
C SER A 40 15.88 -5.36 -9.80
N ASN A 41 15.22 -6.09 -8.89
CA ASN A 41 14.02 -6.87 -9.17
C ASN A 41 12.76 -6.09 -8.78
N ASP A 42 11.73 -6.34 -9.57
CA ASP A 42 10.35 -5.87 -9.48
C ASP A 42 9.62 -6.25 -8.18
N ASN A 43 10.17 -7.15 -7.35
CA ASN A 43 9.59 -7.56 -6.07
C ASN A 43 10.16 -6.87 -4.81
N ALA A 44 10.98 -5.82 -4.99
CA ALA A 44 11.61 -5.09 -3.89
C ALA A 44 10.61 -4.62 -2.82
N PHE A 45 9.53 -3.99 -3.27
CA PHE A 45 8.47 -3.46 -2.41
C PHE A 45 7.75 -4.56 -1.64
N ASP A 46 7.42 -5.67 -2.30
CA ASP A 46 6.77 -6.80 -1.65
C ASP A 46 7.65 -7.40 -0.55
N ARG A 47 8.97 -7.44 -0.75
CA ARG A 47 9.91 -7.92 0.27
C ARG A 47 10.03 -6.98 1.45
N VAL A 48 9.98 -5.66 1.23
CA VAL A 48 9.93 -4.68 2.33
C VAL A 48 8.64 -4.80 3.10
N LEU A 49 7.50 -4.86 2.42
CA LEU A 49 6.20 -5.04 3.06
C LEU A 49 6.17 -6.31 3.91
N ASN A 50 6.69 -7.44 3.40
CA ASN A 50 6.77 -8.68 4.18
C ASN A 50 7.68 -8.56 5.40
N ALA A 51 8.72 -7.73 5.34
CA ALA A 51 9.60 -7.48 6.48
C ALA A 51 8.98 -6.53 7.50
N CYS A 52 8.14 -5.59 7.05
CA CYS A 52 7.57 -4.52 7.87
C CYS A 52 6.20 -4.84 8.48
N ILE A 53 5.44 -5.78 7.91
CA ILE A 53 4.17 -6.23 8.52
C ILE A 53 4.48 -7.15 9.70
N VAL A 54 4.07 -6.74 10.89
CA VAL A 54 4.26 -7.50 12.14
C VAL A 54 3.01 -8.33 12.43
N GLU A 55 1.83 -7.76 12.21
CA GLU A 55 0.54 -8.43 12.42
C GLU A 55 -0.38 -8.24 11.20
N PRO A 56 -1.08 -9.30 10.75
CA PRO A 56 -1.04 -10.67 11.27
C PRO A 56 0.28 -11.40 10.94
N GLN A 57 0.79 -12.20 11.89
CA GLN A 57 2.08 -12.89 11.74
C GLN A 57 2.02 -13.90 10.59
N GLY A 58 3.03 -13.90 9.71
CA GLY A 58 3.11 -14.81 8.57
C GLY A 58 2.17 -14.48 7.42
N PHE A 59 1.56 -13.29 7.44
CA PHE A 59 0.75 -12.78 6.35
C PHE A 59 1.55 -12.68 5.05
N LYS A 60 0.96 -13.10 3.93
CA LYS A 60 1.59 -13.09 2.62
C LYS A 60 1.19 -11.84 1.86
N VAL A 61 2.13 -10.91 1.66
CA VAL A 61 1.89 -9.67 0.89
C VAL A 61 1.34 -9.91 -0.52
N ASN A 62 1.58 -11.10 -1.10
CA ASN A 62 1.07 -11.45 -2.42
C ASN A 62 -0.47 -11.56 -2.48
N THR A 63 -1.16 -11.69 -1.34
CA THR A 63 -2.64 -11.66 -1.31
C THR A 63 -3.20 -10.25 -1.32
N LEU A 64 -2.37 -9.24 -1.04
CA LEU A 64 -2.81 -7.84 -1.08
C LEU A 64 -3.08 -7.38 -2.50
N THR A 65 -4.14 -6.60 -2.64
CA THR A 65 -4.42 -5.88 -3.87
C THR A 65 -3.40 -4.77 -4.10
N THR A 66 -3.24 -4.36 -5.35
CA THR A 66 -2.36 -3.23 -5.69
C THR A 66 -2.69 -1.95 -4.90
N PRO A 67 -3.96 -1.53 -4.76
CA PRO A 67 -4.32 -0.40 -3.89
C PRO A 67 -3.87 -0.56 -2.44
N ASP A 68 -4.06 -1.73 -1.84
CA ASP A 68 -3.62 -1.99 -0.46
C ASP A 68 -2.10 -1.89 -0.33
N LYS A 69 -1.36 -2.45 -1.28
CA LYS A 69 0.12 -2.34 -1.31
C LYS A 69 0.57 -0.89 -1.38
N PHE A 70 -0.02 -0.09 -2.27
CA PHE A 70 0.34 1.33 -2.40
C PHE A 70 0.01 2.14 -1.15
N ALA A 71 -1.15 1.91 -0.53
CA ALA A 71 -1.53 2.57 0.71
C ALA A 71 -0.54 2.24 1.84
N LEU A 72 -0.16 0.96 1.99
CA LEU A 72 0.81 0.54 3.00
C LEU A 72 2.22 1.11 2.74
N LEU A 73 2.67 1.18 1.49
CA LEU A 73 3.96 1.78 1.16
C LEU A 73 3.98 3.29 1.49
N LEU A 74 2.88 4.00 1.20
CA LEU A 74 2.74 5.40 1.55
C LEU A 74 2.79 5.59 3.07
N LYS A 75 2.03 4.79 3.82
CA LYS A 75 2.02 4.84 5.29
C LYS A 75 3.36 4.44 5.91
N LEU A 76 4.06 3.45 5.37
CA LEU A 76 5.43 3.11 5.79
C LEU A 76 6.39 4.29 5.59
N ARG A 77 6.30 4.99 4.46
CA ARG A 77 7.12 6.16 4.21
C ARG A 77 6.83 7.26 5.22
N ILE A 78 5.54 7.54 5.47
CA ILE A 78 5.11 8.58 6.43
C ILE A 78 5.60 8.23 7.84
N HIS A 79 5.41 6.98 8.27
CA HIS A 79 5.84 6.52 9.58
C HIS A 79 7.36 6.56 9.77
N THR A 80 8.12 6.29 8.70
CA THR A 80 9.59 6.25 8.79
C THR A 80 10.22 7.64 8.68
N TYR A 81 9.76 8.49 7.77
CA TYR A 81 10.44 9.74 7.41
C TYR A 81 9.60 11.00 7.69
N GLY A 82 8.39 10.85 8.22
CA GLY A 82 7.43 11.93 8.41
C GLY A 82 6.56 12.20 7.17
N PRO A 83 5.52 13.03 7.31
CA PRO A 83 4.53 13.28 6.26
C PRO A 83 4.99 14.27 5.18
N GLU A 84 5.93 15.17 5.49
CA GLU A 84 6.41 16.20 4.55
C GLU A 84 7.29 15.61 3.45
N TYR A 85 6.96 15.86 2.17
CA TYR A 85 7.71 15.39 1.01
C TYR A 85 8.08 16.55 0.10
N TRP A 86 9.37 16.84 0.00
CA TRP A 86 9.91 17.94 -0.81
C TRP A 86 10.19 17.46 -2.24
N ILE A 87 9.62 18.17 -3.22
CA ILE A 87 9.78 17.91 -4.65
C ILE A 87 10.34 19.16 -5.32
N THR A 88 11.45 19.01 -6.03
CA THR A 88 11.98 20.03 -6.92
C THR A 88 11.55 19.71 -8.35
N THR A 89 10.65 20.52 -8.90
CA THR A 89 10.17 20.36 -10.27
C THR A 89 10.87 21.37 -11.18
N ARG A 90 11.41 20.91 -12.31
CA ARG A 90 11.99 21.78 -13.34
C ARG A 90 11.03 21.91 -14.51
N CYS A 91 10.60 23.13 -14.83
CA CYS A 91 9.79 23.38 -16.02
C CYS A 91 10.59 23.02 -17.29
N PRO A 92 10.10 22.12 -18.16
CA PRO A 92 10.82 21.71 -19.36
C PRO A 92 10.89 22.80 -20.44
N VAL A 93 10.04 23.83 -20.35
CA VAL A 93 9.95 24.90 -21.35
C VAL A 93 10.84 26.10 -21.00
N CYS A 94 10.76 26.61 -19.77
CA CYS A 94 11.52 27.80 -19.35
C CYS A 94 12.73 27.49 -18.46
N GLY A 95 12.89 26.24 -18.02
CA GLY A 95 14.03 25.81 -17.20
C GLY A 95 13.97 26.23 -15.73
N LYS A 96 12.95 26.98 -15.31
CA LYS A 96 12.74 27.40 -13.91
C LYS A 96 12.53 26.19 -13.01
N THR A 97 13.18 26.18 -11.85
CA THR A 97 13.01 25.18 -10.79
C THR A 97 12.11 25.74 -9.70
N GLU A 98 11.17 24.92 -9.25
CA GLU A 98 10.26 25.25 -8.16
C GLU A 98 10.27 24.12 -7.14
N ASP A 99 10.48 24.48 -5.88
CA ASP A 99 10.43 23.55 -4.75
C ASP A 99 9.04 23.59 -4.13
N THR A 100 8.42 22.43 -4.00
CA THR A 100 7.09 22.27 -3.41
C THR A 100 7.15 21.23 -2.31
N CYS A 101 6.57 21.54 -1.15
CA CYS A 101 6.37 20.56 -0.08
C CYS A 101 4.93 20.02 -0.18
N LEU A 102 4.80 18.70 -0.26
CA LEU A 102 3.52 18.00 -0.20
C LEU A 102 3.36 17.32 1.15
N ASN A 103 2.18 17.41 1.74
CA ASN A 103 1.81 16.62 2.91
C ASN A 103 1.19 15.29 2.45
N LEU A 104 1.89 14.18 2.69
CA LEU A 104 1.41 12.87 2.24
C LEU A 104 0.22 12.33 3.05
N ASP A 105 -0.04 12.84 4.26
CA ASP A 105 -1.24 12.47 5.02
C ASP A 105 -2.52 13.09 4.48
N GLU A 106 -2.40 14.12 3.63
CA GLU A 106 -3.55 14.76 2.97
C GLU A 106 -4.02 14.01 1.72
N ILE A 107 -3.30 12.95 1.32
CA ILE A 107 -3.67 12.13 0.16
C ILE A 107 -4.89 11.27 0.54
N PRO A 108 -6.04 11.45 -0.13
CA PRO A 108 -7.25 10.72 0.22
C PRO A 108 -7.13 9.23 -0.16
N VAL A 109 -7.54 8.37 0.77
CA VAL A 109 -7.66 6.91 0.55
C VAL A 109 -9.13 6.54 0.60
N THR A 110 -9.65 6.03 -0.51
CA THR A 110 -11.03 5.55 -0.60
C THR A 110 -11.10 4.12 -0.10
N LEU A 111 -11.92 3.89 0.92
CA LEU A 111 -12.23 2.54 1.39
C LEU A 111 -13.25 1.90 0.46
N LEU A 112 -13.13 0.59 0.27
CA LEU A 112 -14.14 -0.20 -0.43
C LEU A 112 -15.49 -0.02 0.27
N GLY A 113 -16.59 -0.01 -0.49
CA GLY A 113 -17.94 0.19 0.05
C GLY A 113 -18.49 -1.04 0.77
N GLU A 114 -19.47 -0.84 1.67
CA GLU A 114 -20.20 -1.94 2.33
C GLU A 114 -21.02 -2.78 1.36
N ASP A 115 -21.48 -2.17 0.26
CA ASP A 115 -22.30 -2.82 -0.76
C ASP A 115 -21.49 -3.73 -1.71
N PHE A 116 -20.17 -3.86 -1.49
CA PHE A 116 -19.32 -4.69 -2.33
C PHE A 116 -19.48 -6.18 -1.99
N SER A 117 -19.79 -6.99 -3.01
CA SER A 117 -19.77 -8.45 -2.97
C SER A 117 -18.69 -8.96 -3.93
N GLU A 118 -17.87 -9.91 -3.47
CA GLU A 118 -16.91 -10.60 -4.34
C GLU A 118 -17.59 -11.54 -5.33
N ASP A 119 -18.69 -12.17 -4.89
CA ASP A 119 -19.43 -13.12 -5.70
C ASP A 119 -20.18 -12.34 -6.80
N ILE A 120 -19.87 -12.67 -8.06
CA ILE A 120 -20.55 -12.11 -9.21
C ILE A 120 -21.43 -13.22 -9.78
N GLU A 121 -22.73 -13.12 -9.55
CA GLU A 121 -23.69 -14.00 -10.18
C GLU A 121 -23.78 -13.66 -11.67
N ILE A 122 -23.21 -14.52 -12.53
CA ILE A 122 -23.25 -14.36 -13.98
C ILE A 122 -23.93 -15.57 -14.61
N ASP A 123 -24.95 -15.30 -15.42
CA ASP A 123 -25.54 -16.30 -16.31
C ASP A 123 -24.70 -16.38 -17.59
N LEU A 124 -24.13 -17.55 -17.88
CA LEU A 124 -23.35 -17.75 -19.09
C LEU A 124 -24.26 -17.70 -20.33
N PRO A 125 -23.95 -16.85 -21.34
CA PRO A 125 -24.89 -16.54 -22.43
C PRO A 125 -25.17 -17.71 -23.38
N VAL A 126 -24.33 -18.75 -23.36
CA VAL A 126 -24.43 -19.90 -24.28
C VAL A 126 -24.86 -21.18 -23.56
N SER A 127 -24.35 -21.46 -22.36
CA SER A 127 -24.70 -22.68 -21.62
C SER A 127 -25.88 -22.50 -20.66
N GLY A 128 -26.20 -21.26 -20.26
CA GLY A 128 -27.23 -20.99 -19.26
C GLY A 128 -26.85 -21.44 -17.85
N ASP A 129 -25.60 -21.87 -17.64
CA ASP A 129 -25.12 -22.22 -16.30
C ASP A 129 -24.96 -20.96 -15.46
N LYS A 130 -25.37 -21.06 -14.20
CA LYS A 130 -25.18 -20.02 -13.19
C LYS A 130 -23.82 -20.21 -12.56
N LEU A 131 -22.93 -19.24 -12.74
CA LEU A 131 -21.72 -19.13 -11.93
C LEU A 131 -22.08 -18.34 -10.69
N ILE A 132 -21.98 -19.00 -9.54
CA ILE A 132 -22.07 -18.43 -8.20
C ILE A 132 -20.64 -18.32 -7.67
#